data_AF-A0A1H1A018-F1
#
_entry.id   AF-A0A1H1A018-F1
#
_cell.length_a   1.000
_cell.length_b   1.000
_cell.length_c   1.000
_cell.angle_alpha   90.00
_cell.angle_beta   90.00
_cell.angle_gamma   90.00
#
_symmetry.space_group_name_H-M   'P 1'
#
loop_
_entity.id
_entity.type
_entity.pdbx_description
1 polymer ?
#
loop_
_entity_poly.entity_id
_entity_poly.type
_entity_poly.pdbx_seq_one_letter_code
_entity_poly.pdbx_strand_id
1 'polypeptide(L)'
;MKKNWKLYLTALFGLAVFCFWGYVRPEVILARESFQLFLYQDDYLMERLAFPGGMARYVGEFLVQFFRFVTLGALLSAILLVAIQQLFGVLLKRVLPAVSEKILFPVSFLPSVVLCYLLCDLDFSMTLPVGLLFTLVLILLLPHRKMPAFIVSCLLVPIGYWQAGPIIVLLPLYHLRMLSIPRERIAVVAQTSGMGLLLLACIISSSYFVPYSLENIFKGLDYQMIQRGKYGTDEEMVYDRLLRMKDWNEIVRRSNEQEPQSLACKNVVRLAKYYLKQISGDELKENLLHTYEVLTSGMAAMMMSDVYLHMGFPNISQRAAFEVLESTSNYNMSGRELSRLVETALITGQYEVALKYISLLESTLFYRNWAKQMRELAAHPETIKRVPFYGPLQDIYGQTVDVNFF
;
A
#
# COMPACT_ATOMS: atom_id res chain seq x y z
N MET A 1 -40.52 -1.38 -8.34
CA MET A 1 -39.40 -0.55 -7.83
C MET A 1 -39.10 -0.68 -6.33
N LYS A 2 -40.05 -0.90 -5.41
CA LYS A 2 -39.78 -0.92 -3.95
C LYS A 2 -38.94 -2.10 -3.41
N LYS A 3 -38.76 -3.21 -4.14
CA LYS A 3 -38.08 -4.42 -3.60
C LYS A 3 -36.56 -4.45 -3.81
N ASN A 4 -36.04 -3.71 -4.79
CA ASN A 4 -34.62 -3.82 -5.22
C ASN A 4 -33.77 -2.57 -4.93
N TRP A 5 -34.32 -1.54 -4.27
CA TRP A 5 -33.61 -0.27 -4.02
C TRP A 5 -32.26 -0.45 -3.29
N LYS A 6 -32.18 -1.42 -2.37
CA LYS A 6 -30.93 -1.74 -1.65
C LYS A 6 -29.85 -2.25 -2.58
N LEU A 7 -30.21 -3.18 -3.47
CA LEU A 7 -29.30 -3.73 -4.46
C LEU A 7 -28.80 -2.62 -5.40
N TYR A 8 -29.70 -1.75 -5.86
CA TYR A 8 -29.32 -0.61 -6.69
C TYR A 8 -28.38 0.36 -5.96
N LEU A 9 -28.64 0.69 -4.70
CA LEU A 9 -27.76 1.55 -3.91
C LEU A 9 -26.39 0.93 -3.65
N THR A 10 -26.33 -0.36 -3.30
CA THR A 10 -25.05 -1.05 -3.12
C THR A 10 -24.28 -1.15 -4.44
N ALA A 11 -24.95 -1.47 -5.55
CA ALA A 11 -24.33 -1.51 -6.87
C ALA A 11 -23.82 -0.12 -7.30
N LEU A 12 -24.62 0.93 -7.06
CA LEU A 12 -24.22 2.32 -7.33
C LEU A 12 -23.01 2.72 -6.48
N PHE A 13 -23.00 2.36 -5.20
CA PHE A 13 -21.86 2.61 -4.32
C PHE A 13 -20.59 1.88 -4.79
N GLY A 14 -20.70 0.59 -5.12
CA GLY A 14 -19.58 -0.18 -5.66
C GLY A 14 -19.05 0.41 -6.97
N LEU A 15 -19.94 0.83 -7.87
CA LEU A 15 -19.56 1.51 -9.11
C LEU A 15 -18.91 2.87 -8.84
N ALA A 16 -19.43 3.65 -7.89
CA ALA A 16 -18.86 4.94 -7.51
C ALA A 16 -17.45 4.79 -6.93
N VAL A 17 -17.23 3.81 -6.05
CA VAL A 17 -15.91 3.49 -5.50
C VAL A 17 -14.95 3.02 -6.60
N PHE A 18 -15.42 2.15 -7.50
CA PHE A 18 -14.64 1.71 -8.65
C PHE A 18 -14.23 2.89 -9.55
N CYS A 19 -15.16 3.77 -9.90
CA CYS A 19 -14.88 4.94 -10.73
C CYS A 19 -13.96 5.95 -10.02
N PHE A 20 -14.12 6.11 -8.70
CA PHE A 20 -13.27 6.97 -7.89
C PHE A 20 -11.81 6.51 -7.96
N TRP A 21 -11.54 5.24 -7.65
CA TRP A 21 -10.17 4.71 -7.69
C TRP A 21 -9.65 4.50 -9.12
N GLY A 22 -10.53 4.19 -10.08
CA GLY A 22 -10.13 3.93 -11.46
C GLY A 22 -9.84 5.20 -12.28
N TYR A 23 -10.53 6.30 -12.00
CA TYR A 23 -10.48 7.51 -12.83
C TYR A 23 -10.19 8.81 -12.07
N VAL A 24 -10.61 8.92 -10.80
CA VAL A 24 -10.43 10.17 -10.02
C VAL A 24 -9.09 10.16 -9.29
N ARG A 25 -8.75 9.05 -8.61
CA ARG A 25 -7.49 8.88 -7.85
C ARG A 25 -6.71 7.61 -8.24
N PRO A 26 -6.48 7.33 -9.54
CA PRO A 26 -5.70 6.17 -9.98
C PRO A 26 -4.24 6.20 -9.50
N GLU A 27 -3.68 7.38 -9.27
CA GLU A 27 -2.32 7.56 -8.79
C GLU A 27 -2.10 7.03 -7.37
N VAL A 28 -3.09 7.10 -6.49
CA VAL A 28 -3.00 6.56 -5.12
C VAL A 28 -2.90 5.04 -5.15
N ILE A 29 -3.72 4.38 -5.97
CA ILE A 29 -3.70 2.92 -6.14
C ILE A 29 -2.31 2.48 -6.60
N LEU A 30 -1.78 3.17 -7.62
CA LEU A 30 -0.48 2.84 -8.18
C LEU A 30 0.68 3.11 -7.19
N ALA A 31 0.62 4.21 -6.46
CA ALA A 31 1.63 4.56 -5.45
C ALA A 31 1.68 3.54 -4.31
N ARG A 32 0.53 3.01 -3.87
CA ARG A 32 0.48 1.92 -2.86
C ARG A 32 1.27 0.69 -3.28
N GLU A 33 1.19 0.31 -4.55
CA GLU A 33 1.99 -0.80 -5.08
C GLU A 33 3.48 -0.43 -5.16
N SER A 34 3.82 0.82 -5.46
CA SER A 34 5.22 1.26 -5.52
C SER A 34 5.93 1.18 -4.17
N PHE A 35 5.23 1.37 -3.05
CA PHE A 35 5.82 1.34 -1.69
C PHE A 35 5.71 -0.03 -1.00
N GLN A 36 5.39 -1.09 -1.73
CA GLN A 36 5.19 -2.39 -1.09
C GLN A 36 5.38 -3.58 -2.04
N LEU A 37 6.06 -4.60 -1.54
CA LEU A 37 6.28 -5.85 -2.26
C LEU A 37 5.74 -7.04 -1.48
N PHE A 38 4.97 -7.87 -2.17
CA PHE A 38 4.48 -9.15 -1.67
C PHE A 38 5.30 -10.31 -2.21
N LEU A 39 5.77 -11.19 -1.32
CA LEU A 39 6.56 -12.37 -1.65
C LEU A 39 5.80 -13.64 -1.27
N TYR A 40 5.84 -14.66 -2.13
CA TYR A 40 5.18 -15.96 -1.89
C TYR A 40 6.03 -16.94 -1.05
N GLN A 41 7.02 -16.43 -0.33
CA GLN A 41 7.94 -17.24 0.47
C GLN A 41 7.37 -17.51 1.86
N ASP A 42 7.70 -18.67 2.44
CA ASP A 42 7.24 -19.04 3.78
C ASP A 42 7.82 -18.09 4.85
N ASP A 43 9.08 -17.68 4.69
CA ASP A 43 9.74 -16.71 5.58
C ASP A 43 8.98 -15.38 5.63
N TYR A 44 8.49 -14.91 4.49
CA TYR A 44 7.68 -13.69 4.41
C TYR A 44 6.38 -13.84 5.20
N LEU A 45 5.67 -14.98 5.07
CA LEU A 45 4.46 -15.25 5.85
C LEU A 45 4.76 -15.32 7.35
N MET A 46 5.79 -16.06 7.75
CA MET A 46 6.15 -16.24 9.17
C MET A 46 6.55 -14.92 9.83
N GLU A 47 7.27 -14.06 9.12
CA GLU A 47 7.62 -12.72 9.61
C GLU A 47 6.36 -11.89 9.91
N ARG A 48 5.35 -11.90 9.03
CA ARG A 48 4.10 -11.16 9.27
C ARG A 48 3.31 -11.77 10.42
N LEU A 49 3.21 -13.09 10.48
CA LEU A 49 2.47 -13.81 11.54
C LEU A 49 3.12 -13.68 12.92
N ALA A 50 4.39 -13.28 13.02
CA ALA A 50 5.07 -13.02 14.28
C ALA A 50 4.57 -11.75 15.00
N PHE A 51 3.82 -10.88 14.30
CA PHE A 51 3.34 -9.61 14.85
C PHE A 51 1.81 -9.58 15.00
N PRO A 52 1.26 -8.83 15.98
CA PRO A 52 -0.18 -8.66 16.09
C PRO A 52 -0.75 -7.91 14.88
N GLY A 53 -1.87 -8.40 14.33
CA GLY A 53 -2.42 -7.94 13.05
C GLY A 53 -1.77 -8.61 11.83
N GLY A 54 -0.91 -9.60 12.03
CA GLY A 54 -0.10 -10.23 10.98
C GLY A 54 -0.89 -10.82 9.82
N MET A 55 -2.02 -11.47 10.10
CA MET A 55 -2.85 -12.07 9.05
C MET A 55 -3.57 -11.02 8.22
N ALA A 56 -4.11 -9.98 8.87
CA ALA A 56 -4.72 -8.85 8.17
C ALA A 56 -3.69 -8.12 7.31
N ARG A 57 -2.45 -7.97 7.81
CA ARG A 57 -1.34 -7.39 7.07
C ARG A 57 -0.99 -8.23 5.85
N TYR A 58 -0.75 -9.52 6.02
CA TYR A 58 -0.43 -10.43 4.92
C TYR A 58 -1.48 -10.40 3.80
N VAL A 59 -2.77 -10.45 4.16
CA VAL A 59 -3.87 -10.38 3.17
C VAL A 59 -3.98 -8.99 2.55
N GLY A 60 -3.79 -7.92 3.33
CA GLY A 60 -3.71 -6.56 2.79
C GLY A 60 -2.58 -6.41 1.79
N GLU A 61 -1.40 -6.93 2.10
CA GLU A 61 -0.22 -6.89 1.24
C GLU A 61 -0.41 -7.72 -0.04
N PHE A 62 -1.06 -8.89 0.10
CA PHE A 62 -1.48 -9.71 -1.02
C PHE A 62 -2.43 -8.96 -1.97
N LEU A 63 -3.39 -8.19 -1.45
CA LEU A 63 -4.32 -7.42 -2.31
C LEU A 63 -3.60 -6.28 -3.05
N VAL A 64 -2.68 -5.58 -2.39
CA VAL A 64 -1.92 -4.47 -2.98
C VAL A 64 -1.06 -4.90 -4.16
N GLN A 65 -0.59 -6.16 -4.23
CA GLN A 65 0.19 -6.62 -5.39
C GLN A 65 -0.58 -6.43 -6.72
N PHE A 66 -1.91 -6.51 -6.71
CA PHE A 66 -2.77 -6.31 -7.89
C PHE A 66 -2.94 -4.84 -8.27
N PHE A 67 -2.57 -3.91 -7.39
CA PHE A 67 -2.73 -2.47 -7.61
C PHE A 67 -1.76 -1.93 -8.67
N ARG A 68 -0.76 -2.74 -9.06
CA ARG A 68 0.03 -2.53 -10.28
C ARG A 68 -0.85 -2.29 -11.51
N PHE A 69 -2.02 -2.92 -11.56
CA PHE A 69 -3.06 -2.63 -12.54
C PHE A 69 -4.17 -1.82 -11.87
N VAL A 70 -4.24 -0.53 -12.19
CA VAL A 70 -5.20 0.43 -11.59
C VAL A 70 -6.64 -0.09 -11.63
N THR A 71 -7.07 -0.68 -12.75
CA THR A 71 -8.43 -1.23 -12.90
C THR A 71 -8.71 -2.38 -11.94
N LEU A 72 -7.75 -3.29 -11.74
CA LEU A 72 -7.89 -4.40 -10.79
C LEU A 72 -7.84 -3.89 -9.36
N GLY A 73 -6.94 -2.96 -9.04
CA GLY A 73 -6.87 -2.34 -7.71
C GLY A 73 -8.18 -1.63 -7.34
N ALA A 74 -8.75 -0.85 -8.27
CA ALA A 74 -10.04 -0.19 -8.10
C ALA A 74 -11.19 -1.20 -7.88
N LEU A 75 -11.20 -2.30 -8.65
CA LEU A 75 -12.20 -3.36 -8.51
C LEU A 75 -12.11 -4.06 -7.16
N LEU A 76 -10.90 -4.48 -6.74
CA LEU A 76 -10.69 -5.14 -5.46
C LEU A 76 -11.04 -4.24 -4.27
N SER A 77 -10.70 -2.94 -4.36
CA SER A 77 -11.05 -1.96 -3.35
C SER A 77 -12.57 -1.76 -3.26
N ALA A 78 -13.27 -1.70 -4.40
CA ALA A 78 -14.73 -1.63 -4.45
C ALA A 78 -15.39 -2.86 -3.84
N ILE A 79 -14.92 -4.07 -4.20
CA ILE A 79 -15.43 -5.33 -3.64
C ILE A 79 -15.23 -5.37 -2.12
N LEU A 80 -14.04 -5.01 -1.63
CA LEU A 80 -13.72 -5.00 -0.21
C LEU A 80 -14.62 -4.03 0.58
N LEU A 81 -14.76 -2.79 0.09
CA LEU A 81 -15.59 -1.77 0.74
C LEU A 81 -17.08 -2.11 0.69
N VAL A 82 -17.57 -2.73 -0.39
CA VAL A 82 -18.94 -3.24 -0.47
C VAL A 82 -19.14 -4.40 0.51
N ALA A 83 -18.19 -5.33 0.62
CA ALA A 83 -18.28 -6.43 1.57
C ALA A 83 -18.37 -5.92 3.02
N ILE A 84 -17.51 -4.96 3.40
CA ILE A 84 -17.56 -4.28 4.70
C ILE A 84 -18.92 -3.63 4.93
N GLN A 85 -19.46 -2.91 3.94
CA GLN A 85 -20.77 -2.26 4.01
C GLN A 85 -21.89 -3.28 4.26
N GLN A 86 -21.88 -4.42 3.57
CA GLN A 86 -22.88 -5.47 3.74
C GLN A 86 -22.79 -6.13 5.13
N LEU A 87 -21.59 -6.51 5.57
CA LEU A 87 -21.38 -7.13 6.88
C LEU A 87 -21.77 -6.17 8.01
N PHE A 88 -21.39 -4.90 7.90
CA PHE A 88 -21.78 -3.89 8.87
C PHE A 88 -23.29 -3.63 8.87
N GLY A 89 -23.94 -3.66 7.71
CA GLY A 89 -25.41 -3.59 7.60
C GLY A 89 -26.13 -4.75 8.28
N VAL A 90 -25.60 -5.98 8.17
CA VAL A 90 -26.11 -7.14 8.91
C VAL A 90 -25.89 -6.97 10.41
N LEU A 91 -24.71 -6.49 10.82
CA LEU A 91 -24.39 -6.20 12.21
C LEU A 91 -25.36 -5.18 12.82
N LEU A 92 -25.61 -4.06 12.14
CA LEU A 92 -26.52 -3.02 12.60
C LEU A 92 -27.93 -3.54 12.86
N LYS A 93 -28.47 -4.38 11.96
CA LYS A 93 -29.80 -5.00 12.17
C LYS A 93 -29.81 -5.95 13.37
N ARG A 94 -28.70 -6.64 13.64
CA ARG A 94 -28.58 -7.54 14.80
C ARG A 94 -28.46 -6.75 16.11
N VAL A 95 -27.86 -5.56 16.09
CA VAL A 95 -27.68 -4.71 17.28
C VAL A 95 -28.92 -3.85 17.56
N LEU A 96 -29.57 -3.33 16.53
CA LEU A 96 -30.70 -2.39 16.63
C LEU A 96 -31.96 -2.90 15.90
N PRO A 97 -32.57 -4.02 16.36
CA PRO A 97 -33.71 -4.63 15.65
C PRO A 97 -34.98 -3.76 15.64
N ALA A 98 -35.11 -2.82 16.58
CA ALA A 98 -36.27 -1.91 16.68
C ALA A 98 -36.22 -0.74 15.68
N VAL A 99 -35.04 -0.44 15.10
CA VAL A 99 -34.88 0.68 14.17
C VAL A 99 -35.26 0.25 12.76
N SER A 100 -35.99 1.11 12.06
CA SER A 100 -36.42 0.86 10.69
C SER A 100 -35.24 0.58 9.77
N GLU A 101 -35.35 -0.46 8.96
CA GLU A 101 -34.34 -0.86 7.99
C GLU A 101 -34.03 0.23 6.95
N LYS A 102 -35.00 1.12 6.67
CA LYS A 102 -34.81 2.29 5.79
C LYS A 102 -33.77 3.28 6.33
N ILE A 103 -33.56 3.31 7.65
CA ILE A 103 -32.58 4.16 8.32
C ILE A 103 -31.25 3.41 8.47
N LEU A 104 -31.30 2.15 8.91
CA LEU A 104 -30.09 1.35 9.14
C LEU A 104 -29.29 1.08 7.87
N PHE A 105 -29.96 0.89 6.72
CA PHE A 105 -29.28 0.56 5.47
C PHE A 105 -28.37 1.71 4.97
N PRO A 106 -28.82 2.98 4.86
CA PRO A 106 -27.92 4.10 4.57
C PRO A 106 -26.76 4.26 5.58
N VAL A 107 -27.01 4.04 6.87
CA VAL A 107 -25.95 4.11 7.90
C VAL A 107 -24.88 3.04 7.70
N SER A 108 -25.23 1.90 7.07
CA SER A 108 -24.26 0.82 6.84
C SER A 108 -23.10 1.21 5.92
N PHE A 109 -23.24 2.27 5.12
CA PHE A 109 -22.19 2.78 4.25
C PHE A 109 -21.11 3.58 5.00
N LEU A 110 -21.38 4.02 6.23
CA LEU A 110 -20.51 4.94 6.97
C LEU A 110 -19.08 4.40 7.13
N PRO A 111 -18.83 3.16 7.61
CA PRO A 111 -17.46 2.67 7.74
C PRO A 111 -16.74 2.60 6.39
N SER A 112 -17.42 2.18 5.33
CA SER A 112 -16.82 2.08 4.00
C SER A 112 -16.51 3.44 3.38
N VAL A 113 -17.34 4.46 3.62
CA VAL A 113 -17.08 5.85 3.19
C VAL A 113 -15.90 6.43 3.97
N VAL A 114 -15.86 6.23 5.30
CA VAL A 114 -14.74 6.66 6.13
C VAL A 114 -13.45 5.97 5.69
N LEU A 115 -13.47 4.66 5.45
CA LEU A 115 -12.31 3.93 4.92
C LEU A 115 -11.90 4.45 3.54
N CYS A 116 -12.85 4.73 2.64
CA CYS A 116 -12.53 5.30 1.34
C CYS A 116 -11.78 6.64 1.46
N TYR A 117 -12.19 7.49 2.42
CA TYR A 117 -11.50 8.74 2.71
C TYR A 117 -10.11 8.52 3.33
N LEU A 118 -9.99 7.65 4.34
CA LEU A 118 -8.71 7.34 4.99
C LEU A 118 -7.71 6.73 3.99
N LEU A 119 -8.17 5.88 3.07
CA LEU A 119 -7.32 5.24 2.07
C LEU A 119 -6.85 6.20 0.96
N CYS A 120 -7.33 7.45 0.92
CA CYS A 120 -6.74 8.48 0.05
C CYS A 120 -5.32 8.87 0.52
N ASP A 121 -5.03 8.68 1.81
CA ASP A 121 -3.72 8.89 2.39
C ASP A 121 -2.94 7.57 2.42
N LEU A 122 -1.70 7.61 1.95
CA LEU A 122 -0.81 6.46 1.88
C LEU A 122 -0.37 5.97 3.27
N ASP A 123 -0.50 6.81 4.30
CA ASP A 123 -0.23 6.45 5.69
C ASP A 123 -1.18 5.35 6.19
N PHE A 124 -2.39 5.25 5.64
CA PHE A 124 -3.34 4.18 5.97
C PHE A 124 -3.17 3.02 4.99
N SER A 125 -2.79 1.86 5.48
CA SER A 125 -2.60 0.66 4.66
C SER A 125 -3.90 -0.08 4.34
N MET A 126 -3.81 -1.05 3.42
CA MET A 126 -4.88 -2.01 3.16
C MET A 126 -5.09 -3.02 4.30
N THR A 127 -4.21 -3.05 5.30
CA THR A 127 -4.37 -3.85 6.52
C THR A 127 -5.60 -3.41 7.32
N LEU A 128 -5.88 -2.10 7.37
CA LEU A 128 -7.03 -1.55 8.10
C LEU A 128 -8.39 -2.08 7.59
N PRO A 129 -8.74 -1.94 6.30
CA PRO A 129 -10.01 -2.46 5.81
C PRO A 129 -10.09 -4.00 5.91
N VAL A 130 -8.99 -4.72 5.73
CA VAL A 130 -8.95 -6.18 5.90
C VAL A 130 -9.16 -6.59 7.36
N GLY A 131 -8.50 -5.93 8.31
CA GLY A 131 -8.66 -6.17 9.74
C GLY A 131 -10.08 -5.87 10.24
N LEU A 132 -10.70 -4.80 9.71
CA LEU A 132 -12.10 -4.52 9.96
C LEU A 132 -13.00 -5.62 9.42
N LEU A 133 -12.77 -6.07 8.17
CA LEU A 133 -13.53 -7.16 7.56
C LEU A 133 -13.45 -8.44 8.43
N PHE A 134 -12.25 -8.85 8.85
CA PHE A 134 -12.06 -9.99 9.73
C PHE A 134 -12.82 -9.84 11.05
N THR A 135 -12.72 -8.67 11.68
CA THR A 135 -13.40 -8.38 12.94
C THR A 135 -14.92 -8.47 12.78
N LEU A 136 -15.48 -7.91 11.71
CA LEU A 136 -16.91 -8.01 11.41
C LEU A 136 -17.35 -9.46 11.18
N VAL A 137 -16.56 -10.25 10.44
CA VAL A 137 -16.84 -11.69 10.24
C VAL A 137 -16.85 -12.42 11.58
N LEU A 138 -15.83 -12.24 12.43
CA LEU A 138 -15.75 -12.86 13.76
C LEU A 138 -16.96 -12.52 14.64
N ILE A 139 -17.37 -11.24 14.64
CA ILE A 139 -18.55 -10.79 15.39
C ILE A 139 -19.83 -11.48 14.89
N LEU A 140 -19.99 -11.61 13.57
CA LEU A 140 -21.19 -12.21 12.98
C LEU A 140 -21.30 -13.72 13.22
N LEU A 141 -20.16 -14.41 13.32
CA LEU A 141 -20.06 -15.83 13.67
C LEU A 141 -20.39 -16.13 15.15
N LEU A 142 -20.46 -15.13 16.01
CA LEU A 142 -20.77 -15.34 17.43
C LEU A 142 -22.17 -15.95 17.63
N PRO A 143 -22.33 -16.88 18.61
CA PRO A 143 -23.62 -17.42 19.01
C PRO A 143 -24.64 -16.32 19.40
N HIS A 144 -25.92 -16.57 19.15
CA HIS A 144 -26.98 -15.63 19.55
C HIS A 144 -27.22 -15.61 21.07
N ARG A 145 -26.96 -16.74 21.75
CA ARG A 145 -27.11 -16.87 23.20
C ARG A 145 -25.95 -16.19 23.94
N LYS A 146 -26.26 -15.48 25.03
CA LYS A 146 -25.30 -14.68 25.80
C LYS A 146 -24.07 -15.46 26.29
N MET A 147 -24.26 -16.51 27.09
CA MET A 147 -23.15 -17.24 27.70
C MET A 147 -22.18 -17.87 26.70
N PRO A 148 -22.62 -18.62 25.67
CA PRO A 148 -21.69 -19.13 24.68
C PRO A 148 -21.03 -18.02 23.86
N ALA A 149 -21.74 -16.92 23.56
CA ALA A 149 -21.12 -15.77 22.90
C ALA A 149 -20.01 -15.15 23.75
N PHE A 150 -20.23 -14.99 25.06
CA PHE A 150 -19.25 -14.48 26.00
C PHE A 150 -18.00 -15.37 26.05
N ILE A 151 -18.18 -16.68 26.24
CA ILE A 151 -17.06 -17.65 26.33
C ILE A 151 -16.24 -17.63 25.03
N VAL A 152 -16.91 -17.70 23.88
CA VAL A 152 -16.24 -17.66 22.58
C VAL A 152 -15.52 -16.32 22.38
N SER A 153 -16.12 -15.20 22.79
CA SER A 153 -15.48 -13.89 22.71
C SER A 153 -14.22 -13.78 23.57
N CYS A 154 -14.19 -14.34 24.78
CA CYS A 154 -12.98 -14.38 25.60
C CYS A 154 -11.82 -15.13 24.92
N LEU A 155 -12.13 -16.19 24.15
CA LEU A 155 -11.14 -16.93 23.35
C LEU A 155 -10.73 -16.16 22.07
N LEU A 156 -11.69 -15.50 21.42
CA LEU A 156 -11.46 -14.77 20.18
C LEU A 156 -10.74 -13.42 20.38
N VAL A 157 -10.77 -12.82 21.57
CA VAL A 157 -10.08 -11.53 21.80
C VAL A 157 -8.56 -11.68 21.60
N PRO A 158 -7.85 -12.62 22.25
CA PRO A 158 -6.41 -12.82 22.02
C PRO A 158 -6.10 -13.25 20.58
N ILE A 159 -6.85 -14.22 20.04
CA ILE A 159 -6.63 -14.75 18.69
C ILE A 159 -6.90 -13.67 17.64
N GLY A 160 -8.01 -12.96 17.77
CA GLY A 160 -8.43 -11.89 16.88
C GLY A 160 -7.52 -10.67 16.98
N TYR A 161 -6.98 -10.35 18.16
CA TYR A 161 -5.93 -9.34 18.30
C TYR A 161 -4.68 -9.73 17.51
N TRP A 162 -4.25 -10.99 17.60
CA TRP A 162 -3.08 -11.44 16.86
C TRP A 162 -3.32 -11.45 15.34
N GLN A 163 -4.53 -11.79 14.87
CA GLN A 163 -4.85 -11.85 13.44
C GLN A 163 -5.20 -10.50 12.82
N ALA A 164 -6.03 -9.70 13.49
CA ALA A 164 -6.62 -8.47 12.95
C ALA A 164 -6.14 -7.20 13.67
N GLY A 165 -5.33 -7.31 14.72
CA GLY A 165 -4.79 -6.19 15.49
C GLY A 165 -5.81 -5.55 16.45
N PRO A 166 -5.54 -4.33 16.94
CA PRO A 166 -6.38 -3.66 17.94
C PRO A 166 -7.83 -3.39 17.52
N ILE A 167 -8.15 -3.42 16.22
CA ILE A 167 -9.51 -3.23 15.71
C ILE A 167 -10.50 -4.29 16.23
N ILE A 168 -10.00 -5.42 16.75
CA ILE A 168 -10.78 -6.42 17.47
C ILE A 168 -11.53 -5.84 18.69
N VAL A 169 -11.19 -4.63 19.14
CA VAL A 169 -11.93 -3.88 20.18
C VAL A 169 -13.43 -3.75 19.88
N LEU A 170 -13.85 -3.82 18.61
CA LEU A 170 -15.26 -3.84 18.23
C LEU A 170 -16.01 -5.08 18.75
N LEU A 171 -15.31 -6.21 18.98
CA LEU A 171 -15.90 -7.46 19.46
C LEU A 171 -16.34 -7.37 20.94
N PRO A 172 -15.52 -6.87 21.89
CA PRO A 172 -16.01 -6.52 23.23
C PRO A 172 -17.18 -5.53 23.20
N LEU A 173 -17.08 -4.47 22.40
CA LEU A 173 -18.14 -3.45 22.30
C LEU A 173 -19.47 -4.00 21.78
N TYR A 174 -19.44 -5.04 20.96
CA TYR A 174 -20.63 -5.71 20.45
C TYR A 174 -21.53 -6.33 21.55
N HIS A 175 -20.96 -6.70 22.71
CA HIS A 175 -21.75 -7.23 23.84
C HIS A 175 -22.62 -6.16 24.52
N LEU A 176 -22.33 -4.87 24.31
CA LEU A 176 -23.14 -3.77 24.85
C LEU A 176 -24.58 -3.75 24.29
N ARG A 177 -24.88 -4.47 23.21
CA ARG A 177 -26.25 -4.65 22.71
C ARG A 177 -27.23 -5.20 23.77
N MET A 178 -26.70 -5.94 24.75
CA MET A 178 -27.49 -6.57 25.81
C MET A 178 -27.81 -5.64 26.99
N LEU A 179 -27.33 -4.39 26.97
CA LEU A 179 -27.65 -3.37 28.00
C LEU A 179 -29.14 -3.01 28.06
N SER A 180 -29.88 -3.30 26.98
CA SER A 180 -31.34 -3.13 26.91
C SER A 180 -32.09 -3.98 27.94
N ILE A 181 -31.48 -5.04 28.50
CA ILE A 181 -32.08 -5.92 29.50
C ILE A 181 -31.68 -5.43 30.92
N PRO A 182 -32.60 -4.86 31.72
CA PRO A 182 -32.26 -4.20 32.98
C PRO A 182 -31.56 -5.11 34.00
N ARG A 183 -32.01 -6.37 34.10
CA ARG A 183 -31.48 -7.36 35.05
C ARG A 183 -30.02 -7.75 34.79
N GLU A 184 -29.53 -7.54 33.57
CA GLU A 184 -28.21 -7.99 33.15
C GLU A 184 -27.19 -6.88 32.99
N ARG A 185 -27.57 -5.61 33.21
CA ARG A 185 -26.72 -4.43 32.95
C ARG A 185 -25.36 -4.52 33.64
N ILE A 186 -25.34 -4.82 34.93
CA ILE A 186 -24.11 -4.92 35.71
C ILE A 186 -23.21 -6.04 35.16
N ALA A 187 -23.80 -7.20 34.85
CA ALA A 187 -23.07 -8.32 34.29
C ALA A 187 -22.51 -8.01 32.89
N VAL A 188 -23.27 -7.36 32.01
CA VAL A 188 -22.80 -6.98 30.67
C VAL A 188 -21.65 -5.97 30.75
N VAL A 189 -21.76 -4.95 31.61
CA VAL A 189 -20.67 -3.99 31.82
C VAL A 189 -19.43 -4.70 32.36
N ALA A 190 -19.56 -5.54 33.39
CA ALA A 190 -18.44 -6.30 33.94
C ALA A 190 -17.79 -7.22 32.90
N GLN A 191 -18.59 -7.90 32.08
CA GLN A 191 -18.12 -8.79 31.01
C GLN A 191 -17.36 -8.03 29.92
N THR A 192 -17.92 -6.92 29.42
CA THR A 192 -17.27 -6.08 28.42
C THR A 192 -15.99 -5.44 28.96
N SER A 193 -16.01 -4.92 30.20
CA SER A 193 -14.82 -4.39 30.86
C SER A 193 -13.75 -5.47 31.06
N GLY A 194 -14.14 -6.70 31.43
CA GLY A 194 -13.23 -7.83 31.55
C GLY A 194 -12.55 -8.19 30.22
N MET A 195 -13.29 -8.20 29.11
CA MET A 195 -12.70 -8.38 27.78
C MET A 195 -11.81 -7.22 27.35
N GLY A 196 -12.18 -5.98 27.72
CA GLY A 196 -11.33 -4.80 27.49
C GLY A 196 -10.00 -4.91 28.22
N LEU A 197 -10.02 -5.33 29.50
CA LEU A 197 -8.82 -5.60 30.27
C LEU A 197 -8.00 -6.76 29.70
N LEU A 198 -8.66 -7.80 29.19
CA LEU A 198 -7.98 -8.90 28.48
C LEU A 198 -7.26 -8.40 27.23
N LEU A 199 -7.93 -7.58 26.40
CA LEU A 199 -7.30 -6.98 25.21
C LEU A 199 -6.12 -6.07 25.59
N LEU A 200 -6.27 -5.26 26.64
CA LEU A 200 -5.18 -4.43 27.15
C LEU A 200 -4.01 -5.29 27.65
N ALA A 201 -4.28 -6.41 28.33
CA ALA A 201 -3.26 -7.36 28.75
C ALA A 201 -2.55 -7.99 27.54
N CYS A 202 -3.28 -8.34 26.47
CA CYS A 202 -2.69 -8.81 25.22
C CYS A 202 -1.77 -7.75 24.58
N ILE A 203 -2.22 -6.50 24.52
CA ILE A 203 -1.43 -5.37 23.99
C ILE A 203 -0.15 -5.18 24.80
N ILE A 204 -0.26 -5.07 26.13
CA ILE A 204 0.89 -4.91 27.03
C ILE A 204 1.82 -6.12 26.93
N SER A 205 1.28 -7.33 26.94
CA SER A 205 2.08 -8.57 26.82
C SER A 205 2.85 -8.61 25.49
N SER A 206 2.24 -8.18 24.39
CA SER A 206 2.91 -8.15 23.10
C SER A 206 4.08 -7.15 23.07
N SER A 207 3.98 -6.04 23.80
CA SER A 207 5.03 -5.02 23.87
C SER A 207 6.34 -5.50 24.51
N TYR A 208 6.32 -6.62 25.23
CA TYR A 208 7.54 -7.20 25.81
C TYR A 208 8.37 -8.02 24.81
N PHE A 209 7.75 -8.56 23.76
CA PHE A 209 8.42 -9.45 22.81
C PHE A 209 8.55 -8.85 21.40
N VAL A 210 7.73 -7.85 21.10
CA VAL A 210 7.74 -7.15 19.83
C VAL A 210 8.59 -5.87 19.95
N PRO A 211 9.50 -5.58 19.00
CA PRO A 211 10.39 -4.41 19.06
C PRO A 211 9.69 -3.08 18.70
N TYR A 212 8.47 -2.86 19.18
CA TYR A 212 7.69 -1.64 18.93
C TYR A 212 7.28 -0.96 20.24
N SER A 213 7.17 0.37 20.19
CA SER A 213 6.66 1.14 21.33
C SER A 213 5.20 0.79 21.63
N LEU A 214 4.83 0.88 22.91
CA LEU A 214 3.44 0.66 23.35
C LEU A 214 2.46 1.56 22.56
N GLU A 215 2.86 2.80 22.26
CA GLU A 215 2.06 3.75 21.49
C GLU A 215 1.74 3.23 20.08
N ASN A 216 2.74 2.70 19.38
CA ASN A 216 2.54 2.15 18.03
C ASN A 216 1.67 0.90 18.09
N ILE A 217 1.91 0.03 19.09
CA ILE A 217 1.10 -1.18 19.29
C ILE A 217 -0.37 -0.83 19.56
N PHE A 218 -0.61 0.21 20.34
CA PHE A 218 -1.94 0.66 20.71
C PHE A 218 -2.69 1.35 19.56
N LYS A 219 -2.02 2.22 18.79
CA LYS A 219 -2.62 2.89 17.62
C LYS A 219 -3.10 1.90 16.58
N GLY A 220 -2.37 0.79 16.42
CA GLY A 220 -2.86 -0.42 15.76
C GLY A 220 -2.84 -0.38 14.25
N LEU A 221 -2.22 -1.43 13.70
CA LEU A 221 -2.03 -1.75 12.28
C LEU A 221 -0.88 -0.98 11.64
N ASP A 222 0.08 -1.76 11.12
CA ASP A 222 1.30 -1.31 10.45
C ASP A 222 2.15 -0.33 11.25
N TYR A 223 2.69 -0.85 12.35
CA TYR A 223 3.49 -0.19 13.41
C TYR A 223 4.61 0.77 12.97
N GLN A 224 5.05 0.76 11.71
CA GLN A 224 6.08 1.65 11.17
C GLN A 224 5.59 2.61 10.07
N MET A 225 4.35 2.53 9.58
CA MET A 225 3.89 3.36 8.45
C MET A 225 3.68 4.84 8.78
N ILE A 226 3.82 5.26 10.04
CA ILE A 226 3.69 6.66 10.44
C ILE A 226 5.02 7.41 10.17
N GLN A 227 5.43 7.49 8.91
CA GLN A 227 6.35 8.53 8.45
C GLN A 227 5.53 9.58 7.69
N ARG A 228 4.65 10.27 8.44
CA ARG A 228 3.76 11.32 7.92
C ARG A 228 4.53 12.26 7.00
N GLY A 229 4.05 12.37 5.75
CA GLY A 229 4.58 13.31 4.76
C GLY A 229 5.85 12.86 4.04
N LYS A 230 6.34 11.62 4.23
CA LYS A 230 7.53 11.13 3.50
C LYS A 230 7.24 10.41 2.20
N TYR A 231 6.01 9.96 1.97
CA TYR A 231 5.64 9.33 0.71
C TYR A 231 5.75 10.32 -0.45
N GLY A 232 5.11 11.47 -0.34
CA GLY A 232 5.13 12.52 -1.36
C GLY A 232 3.80 13.26 -1.43
N THR A 233 3.72 14.22 -2.34
CA THR A 233 2.50 15.01 -2.55
C THR A 233 1.59 14.38 -3.62
N ASP A 234 0.32 14.81 -3.67
CA ASP A 234 -0.60 14.39 -4.74
C ASP A 234 -0.08 14.75 -6.13
N GLU A 235 0.60 15.90 -6.26
CA GLU A 235 1.26 16.30 -7.50
C GLU A 235 2.32 15.26 -7.92
N GLU A 236 3.19 14.85 -7.01
CA GLU A 236 4.25 13.88 -7.28
C GLU A 236 3.69 12.52 -7.70
N MET A 237 2.61 12.05 -7.08
CA MET A 237 1.94 10.81 -7.49
C MET A 237 1.35 10.89 -8.91
N VAL A 238 0.79 12.04 -9.28
CA VAL A 238 0.25 12.25 -10.63
C VAL A 238 1.38 12.24 -11.67
N TYR A 239 2.45 13.00 -11.45
CA TYR A 239 3.58 13.04 -12.39
C TYR A 239 4.30 11.69 -12.48
N ASP A 240 4.44 10.96 -11.37
CA ASP A 240 5.00 9.61 -11.36
C ASP A 240 4.17 8.64 -12.21
N ARG A 241 2.84 8.67 -12.04
CA ARG A 241 1.93 7.83 -12.84
C ARG A 241 2.09 8.14 -14.33
N LEU A 242 2.14 9.41 -14.72
CA LEU A 242 2.30 9.82 -16.12
C LEU A 242 3.66 9.40 -16.68
N LEU A 243 4.72 9.53 -15.89
CA LEU A 243 6.07 9.08 -16.24
C LEU A 243 6.10 7.56 -16.50
N ARG A 244 5.48 6.77 -15.62
CA ARG A 244 5.35 5.31 -15.77
C ARG A 244 4.58 4.91 -17.04
N MET A 245 3.55 5.67 -17.39
CA MET A 245 2.78 5.48 -18.63
C MET A 245 3.51 6.01 -19.88
N LYS A 246 4.63 6.72 -19.70
CA LYS A 246 5.38 7.43 -20.76
C LYS A 246 4.51 8.41 -21.55
N ASP A 247 3.54 9.03 -20.88
CA ASP A 247 2.64 10.00 -21.50
C ASP A 247 3.28 11.40 -21.49
N TRP A 248 4.28 11.58 -22.35
CA TRP A 248 5.07 12.81 -22.41
C TRP A 248 4.24 14.05 -22.75
N ASN A 249 3.21 13.89 -23.60
CA ASN A 249 2.34 14.98 -24.02
C ASN A 249 1.51 15.51 -22.84
N GLU A 250 0.91 14.60 -22.06
CA GLU A 250 0.10 14.98 -20.90
C GLU A 250 0.96 15.64 -19.80
N ILE A 251 2.19 15.16 -19.58
CA ILE A 251 3.15 15.78 -18.64
C ILE A 251 3.40 17.25 -19.03
N VAL A 252 3.73 17.50 -20.31
CA VAL A 252 4.02 18.85 -20.77
C VAL A 252 2.76 19.73 -20.75
N ARG A 253 1.60 19.19 -21.18
CA ARG A 253 0.31 19.92 -21.14
C ARG A 253 -0.01 20.39 -19.72
N ARG A 254 0.04 19.50 -18.73
CA ARG A 254 -0.21 19.84 -17.32
C ARG A 254 0.76 20.88 -16.80
N SER A 255 2.05 20.74 -17.12
CA SER A 255 3.07 21.70 -16.68
C SER A 255 2.87 23.11 -17.23
N ASN A 256 2.23 23.25 -18.40
CA ASN A 256 1.90 24.54 -18.99
C ASN A 256 0.62 25.14 -18.38
N GLU A 257 -0.32 24.31 -17.91
CA GLU A 257 -1.52 24.77 -17.22
C GLU A 257 -1.22 25.24 -15.81
N GLN A 258 -0.35 24.51 -15.11
CA GLN A 258 0.11 24.85 -13.77
C GLN A 258 1.57 24.41 -13.63
N GLU A 259 2.46 25.38 -13.37
CA GLU A 259 3.88 25.07 -13.16
C GLU A 259 4.04 24.14 -11.95
N PRO A 260 4.79 23.02 -12.10
CA PRO A 260 4.95 22.08 -11.00
C PRO A 260 5.64 22.71 -9.79
N GLN A 261 5.23 22.36 -8.58
CA GLN A 261 5.87 22.85 -7.36
C GLN A 261 7.08 22.00 -6.99
N SER A 262 6.93 20.67 -7.03
CA SER A 262 8.03 19.74 -6.73
C SER A 262 9.15 19.84 -7.79
N LEU A 263 10.39 19.92 -7.31
CA LEU A 263 11.57 19.94 -8.18
C LEU A 263 11.72 18.63 -8.97
N ALA A 264 11.29 17.51 -8.40
CA ALA A 264 11.27 16.23 -9.12
C ALA A 264 10.30 16.27 -10.30
N CYS A 265 9.10 16.82 -10.10
CA CYS A 265 8.12 17.02 -11.17
C CYS A 265 8.67 17.92 -12.29
N LYS A 266 9.40 18.99 -11.96
CA LYS A 266 10.06 19.84 -12.97
C LYS A 266 11.08 19.06 -13.81
N ASN A 267 11.85 18.17 -13.18
CA ASN A 267 12.80 17.29 -13.90
C ASN A 267 12.08 16.27 -14.80
N VAL A 268 10.96 15.71 -14.34
CA VAL A 268 10.10 14.85 -15.17
C VAL A 268 9.56 15.60 -16.40
N VAL A 269 9.17 16.87 -16.23
CA VAL A 269 8.74 17.73 -17.36
C VAL A 269 9.87 17.95 -18.36
N ARG A 270 11.10 18.20 -17.89
CA ARG A 270 12.27 18.33 -18.79
C ARG A 270 12.53 17.04 -19.53
N LEU A 271 12.48 15.90 -18.85
CA LEU A 271 12.62 14.60 -19.50
C LEU A 271 11.53 14.39 -20.59
N ALA A 272 10.29 14.75 -20.30
CA ALA A 272 9.21 14.70 -21.28
C ALA A 272 9.47 15.60 -22.49
N LYS A 273 9.91 16.85 -22.26
CA LYS A 273 10.29 17.79 -23.35
C LYS A 273 11.44 17.24 -24.20
N TYR A 274 12.42 16.56 -23.58
CA TYR A 274 13.51 15.92 -24.29
C TYR A 274 12.99 14.80 -25.22
N TYR A 275 12.10 13.93 -24.72
CA TYR A 275 11.48 12.88 -25.55
C TYR A 275 10.58 13.43 -26.65
N LEU A 276 9.98 14.60 -26.45
CA LEU A 276 9.24 15.34 -27.47
C LEU A 276 10.14 16.17 -28.41
N LYS A 277 11.48 16.09 -28.26
CA LYS A 277 12.48 16.83 -29.05
C LYS A 277 12.32 18.36 -28.95
N GLN A 278 11.80 18.86 -27.84
CA GLN A 278 11.63 20.29 -27.58
C GLN A 278 12.87 20.92 -26.94
N ILE A 279 13.69 20.10 -26.26
CA ILE A 279 14.95 20.52 -25.64
C ILE A 279 16.09 19.57 -26.06
N SER A 280 17.33 20.05 -25.93
CA SER A 280 18.52 19.24 -26.22
C SER A 280 18.91 18.33 -25.04
N GLY A 281 19.79 17.36 -25.28
CA GLY A 281 20.34 16.51 -24.23
C GLY A 281 21.24 17.27 -23.25
N ASP A 282 21.90 18.33 -23.70
CA ASP A 282 22.75 19.17 -22.84
C ASP A 282 21.91 20.06 -21.91
N GLU A 283 20.82 20.61 -22.43
CA GLU A 283 19.83 21.38 -21.65
C GLU A 283 19.14 20.50 -20.59
N LEU A 284 18.92 19.22 -20.88
CA LEU A 284 18.43 18.26 -19.87
C LEU A 284 19.43 18.08 -18.71
N LYS A 285 20.75 18.17 -18.97
CA LYS A 285 21.82 17.94 -17.99
C LYS A 285 22.18 19.16 -17.16
N GLU A 286 21.81 20.37 -17.58
CA GLU A 286 22.25 21.64 -16.98
C GLU A 286 21.91 21.78 -15.48
N ASN A 287 20.87 21.09 -14.98
CA ASN A 287 20.44 21.18 -13.57
C ASN A 287 20.72 19.92 -12.71
N LEU A 288 21.70 19.10 -13.08
CA LEU A 288 22.07 17.88 -12.33
C LEU A 288 22.69 18.11 -10.94
N LEU A 289 23.10 19.34 -10.61
CA LEU A 289 24.02 19.61 -9.50
C LEU A 289 23.39 19.58 -8.09
N HIS A 290 22.05 19.55 -7.99
CA HIS A 290 21.33 19.64 -6.71
C HIS A 290 20.57 18.36 -6.37
N THR A 291 21.16 17.18 -6.60
CA THR A 291 20.49 15.88 -6.40
C THR A 291 19.86 15.73 -5.01
N TYR A 292 20.51 16.21 -3.95
CA TYR A 292 19.98 16.18 -2.58
C TYR A 292 18.78 17.12 -2.34
N GLU A 293 18.61 18.18 -3.15
CA GLU A 293 17.48 19.10 -3.05
C GLU A 293 16.23 18.57 -3.76
N VAL A 294 16.41 17.58 -4.64
CA VAL A 294 15.32 17.01 -5.46
C VAL A 294 14.66 15.81 -4.77
N LEU A 295 15.41 15.06 -3.96
CA LEU A 295 14.94 13.84 -3.28
C LEU A 295 14.18 14.18 -1.99
N THR A 296 13.10 14.95 -2.11
CA THR A 296 12.33 15.47 -0.97
C THR A 296 11.32 14.48 -0.39
N SER A 297 10.99 13.43 -1.13
CA SER A 297 10.00 12.41 -0.76
C SER A 297 10.32 11.08 -1.45
N GLY A 298 9.69 9.98 -1.01
CA GLY A 298 9.81 8.68 -1.66
C GLY A 298 9.37 8.72 -3.13
N MET A 299 8.27 9.40 -3.44
CA MET A 299 7.78 9.58 -4.80
C MET A 299 8.76 10.40 -5.65
N ALA A 300 9.32 11.48 -5.09
CA ALA A 300 10.35 12.27 -5.76
C ALA A 300 11.59 11.41 -6.08
N ALA A 301 12.03 10.59 -5.14
CA ALA A 301 13.16 9.69 -5.33
C ALA A 301 12.89 8.61 -6.39
N MET A 302 11.70 8.02 -6.43
CA MET A 302 11.31 7.09 -7.50
C MET A 302 11.32 7.76 -8.89
N MET A 303 10.75 8.95 -9.02
CA MET A 303 10.74 9.69 -10.28
C MET A 303 12.17 10.07 -10.72
N MET A 304 12.99 10.54 -9.79
CA MET A 304 14.37 10.90 -10.10
C MET A 304 15.22 9.69 -10.44
N SER A 305 14.98 8.55 -9.80
CA SER A 305 15.57 7.26 -10.18
C SER A 305 15.32 6.95 -11.66
N ASP A 306 14.11 7.18 -12.16
CA ASP A 306 13.78 7.10 -13.60
C ASP A 306 14.51 8.13 -14.44
N VAL A 307 14.45 9.41 -14.05
CA VAL A 307 15.08 10.50 -14.79
C VAL A 307 16.58 10.27 -14.94
N TYR A 308 17.30 9.93 -13.86
CA TYR A 308 18.74 9.70 -13.90
C TYR A 308 19.13 8.53 -14.80
N LEU A 309 18.34 7.44 -14.81
CA LEU A 309 18.64 6.32 -15.70
C LEU A 309 18.47 6.72 -17.17
N HIS A 310 17.38 7.43 -17.49
CA HIS A 310 17.14 7.93 -18.84
C HIS A 310 18.22 8.92 -19.33
N MET A 311 18.85 9.64 -18.40
CA MET A 311 19.94 10.57 -18.69
C MET A 311 21.32 9.90 -18.81
N GLY A 312 21.45 8.61 -18.51
CA GLY A 312 22.73 7.90 -18.56
C GLY A 312 23.52 7.90 -17.25
N PHE A 313 22.88 8.15 -16.10
CA PHE A 313 23.51 8.15 -14.77
C PHE A 313 23.04 6.97 -13.92
N PRO A 314 23.47 5.72 -14.22
CA PRO A 314 23.01 4.52 -13.52
C PRO A 314 23.35 4.54 -12.02
N ASN A 315 24.52 5.09 -11.64
CA ASN A 315 24.95 5.18 -10.25
C ASN A 315 24.06 6.12 -9.40
N ILE A 316 23.67 7.27 -9.96
CA ILE A 316 22.78 8.22 -9.27
C ILE A 316 21.35 7.66 -9.23
N SER A 317 20.91 7.01 -10.30
CA SER A 317 19.64 6.27 -10.33
C SER A 317 19.60 5.20 -9.24
N GLN A 318 20.65 4.40 -9.12
CA GLN A 318 20.78 3.37 -8.09
C GLN A 318 20.69 3.96 -6.67
N ARG A 319 21.36 5.09 -6.42
CA ARG A 319 21.28 5.80 -5.14
C ARG A 319 19.86 6.24 -4.80
N ALA A 320 19.15 6.83 -5.76
CA ALA A 320 17.77 7.26 -5.56
C ALA A 320 16.83 6.06 -5.29
N ALA A 321 17.03 4.94 -6.00
CA ALA A 321 16.30 3.70 -5.73
C ALA A 321 16.57 3.13 -4.32
N PHE A 322 17.82 3.16 -3.86
CA PHE A 322 18.15 2.76 -2.49
C PHE A 322 17.50 3.66 -1.44
N GLU A 323 17.46 4.97 -1.66
CA GLU A 323 16.82 5.89 -0.73
C GLU A 323 15.33 5.56 -0.51
N VAL A 324 14.65 5.15 -1.57
CA VAL A 324 13.26 4.66 -1.46
C VAL A 324 13.19 3.35 -0.68
N LEU A 325 14.05 2.37 -0.97
CA LEU A 325 14.04 1.08 -0.27
C LEU A 325 14.33 1.22 1.22
N GLU A 326 15.23 2.12 1.60
CA GLU A 326 15.60 2.38 3.00
C GLU A 326 14.58 3.27 3.72
N SER A 327 13.89 4.17 3.00
CA SER A 327 12.85 5.02 3.58
C SER A 327 11.47 4.38 3.60
N THR A 328 11.24 3.34 2.79
CA THR A 328 9.98 2.60 2.81
C THR A 328 9.87 1.84 4.13
N SER A 329 8.87 2.22 4.92
CA SER A 329 8.66 1.65 6.24
C SER A 329 8.41 0.13 6.21
N ASN A 330 8.54 -0.52 7.37
CA ASN A 330 8.05 -1.87 7.60
C ASN A 330 8.79 -2.98 6.85
N TYR A 331 10.02 -2.72 6.38
CA TYR A 331 10.79 -3.59 5.47
C TYR A 331 10.01 -4.00 4.22
N ASN A 332 8.96 -3.23 3.90
CA ASN A 332 8.17 -3.44 2.71
C ASN A 332 9.03 -2.92 1.56
N MET A 333 9.74 -3.85 0.90
CA MET A 333 10.53 -3.52 -0.28
C MET A 333 9.63 -2.91 -1.37
N SER A 334 10.22 -2.27 -2.37
CA SER A 334 9.51 -1.85 -3.58
C SER A 334 9.86 -2.79 -4.73
N GLY A 335 8.86 -3.41 -5.36
CA GLY A 335 9.09 -4.20 -6.57
C GLY A 335 9.68 -3.37 -7.71
N ARG A 336 9.25 -2.11 -7.83
CA ARG A 336 9.76 -1.15 -8.80
C ARG A 336 11.23 -0.81 -8.55
N GLU A 337 11.58 -0.44 -7.33
CA GLU A 337 12.95 -0.02 -7.04
C GLU A 337 13.93 -1.20 -7.02
N LEU A 338 13.50 -2.39 -6.58
CA LEU A 338 14.30 -3.60 -6.77
C LEU A 338 14.52 -3.88 -8.26
N SER A 339 13.50 -3.67 -9.11
CA SER A 339 13.67 -3.80 -10.56
C SER A 339 14.71 -2.79 -11.05
N ARG A 340 14.69 -1.56 -10.54
CA ARG A 340 15.70 -0.56 -10.88
C ARG A 340 17.11 -0.95 -10.43
N LEU A 341 17.26 -1.49 -9.22
CA LEU A 341 18.56 -1.98 -8.76
C LEU A 341 19.09 -3.13 -9.63
N VAL A 342 18.23 -3.98 -10.17
CA VAL A 342 18.63 -4.98 -11.18
C VAL A 342 19.12 -4.30 -12.46
N GLU A 343 18.36 -3.35 -13.00
CA GLU A 343 18.74 -2.64 -14.23
C GLU A 343 20.09 -1.94 -14.09
N THR A 344 20.29 -1.17 -13.01
CA THR A 344 21.54 -0.44 -12.78
C THR A 344 22.71 -1.36 -12.51
N ALA A 345 22.51 -2.46 -11.76
CA ALA A 345 23.55 -3.46 -11.54
C ALA A 345 23.97 -4.18 -12.84
N LEU A 346 23.02 -4.49 -13.73
CA LEU A 346 23.33 -5.05 -15.05
C LEU A 346 24.13 -4.08 -15.92
N ILE A 347 23.73 -2.80 -15.95
CA ILE A 347 24.41 -1.76 -16.74
C ILE A 347 25.85 -1.54 -16.23
N THR A 348 26.04 -1.49 -14.91
CA THR A 348 27.34 -1.23 -14.27
C THR A 348 28.25 -2.46 -14.18
N GLY A 349 27.76 -3.64 -14.58
CA GLY A 349 28.54 -4.89 -14.58
C GLY A 349 28.56 -5.64 -13.25
N GLN A 350 27.72 -5.27 -12.28
CA GLN A 350 27.61 -5.89 -10.96
C GLN A 350 26.62 -7.09 -10.98
N TYR A 351 26.88 -8.09 -11.81
CA TYR A 351 25.94 -9.19 -12.08
C TYR A 351 25.57 -10.02 -10.85
N GLU A 352 26.52 -10.26 -9.94
CA GLU A 352 26.28 -10.99 -8.68
C GLU A 352 25.29 -10.25 -7.76
N VAL A 353 25.35 -8.91 -7.75
CA VAL A 353 24.41 -8.07 -7.02
C VAL A 353 23.04 -8.13 -7.69
N ALA A 354 22.98 -8.05 -9.02
CA ALA A 354 21.74 -8.18 -9.77
C ALA A 354 21.02 -9.51 -9.47
N LEU A 355 21.75 -10.62 -9.41
CA LEU A 355 21.19 -11.95 -9.12
C LEU A 355 20.51 -12.04 -7.75
N LYS A 356 20.99 -11.29 -6.75
CA LYS A 356 20.35 -11.21 -5.42
C LYS A 356 18.98 -10.53 -5.48
N TYR A 357 18.86 -9.44 -6.23
CA TYR A 357 17.57 -8.75 -6.37
C TYR A 357 16.61 -9.51 -7.30
N ILE A 358 17.14 -10.14 -8.35
CA ILE A 358 16.37 -11.01 -9.25
C ILE A 358 15.72 -12.16 -8.48
N SER A 359 16.44 -12.82 -7.56
CA SER A 359 15.88 -13.94 -6.80
C SER A 359 14.67 -13.54 -5.94
N LEU A 360 14.70 -12.35 -5.35
CA LEU A 360 13.54 -11.78 -4.64
C LEU A 360 12.36 -11.57 -5.60
N LEU A 361 12.60 -10.92 -6.74
CA LEU A 361 11.55 -10.61 -7.72
C LEU A 361 10.95 -11.85 -8.39
N GLU A 362 11.71 -12.95 -8.52
CA GLU A 362 11.19 -14.23 -9.02
C GLU A 362 10.14 -14.85 -8.11
N SER A 363 10.20 -14.57 -6.80
CA SER A 363 9.21 -15.04 -5.84
C SER A 363 7.90 -14.23 -5.82
N THR A 364 7.77 -13.23 -6.70
CA THR A 364 6.57 -12.39 -6.84
C THR A 364 5.60 -12.97 -7.88
N LEU A 365 4.39 -12.39 -8.00
CA LEU A 365 3.47 -12.74 -9.08
C LEU A 365 3.75 -11.94 -10.36
N PHE A 366 3.84 -10.61 -10.26
CA PHE A 366 3.86 -9.73 -11.44
C PHE A 366 5.25 -9.37 -11.94
N TYR A 367 6.30 -9.48 -11.13
CA TYR A 367 7.68 -9.22 -11.55
C TYR A 367 8.42 -10.48 -11.98
N ARG A 368 7.90 -11.68 -11.68
CA ARG A 368 8.58 -12.96 -11.93
C ARG A 368 9.06 -13.16 -13.35
N ASN A 369 8.19 -12.92 -14.34
CA ASN A 369 8.56 -13.14 -15.74
C ASN A 369 9.65 -12.18 -16.22
N TRP A 370 9.55 -10.92 -15.80
CA TRP A 370 10.57 -9.90 -16.07
C TRP A 370 11.89 -10.25 -15.37
N ALA A 371 11.84 -10.71 -14.11
CA ALA A 371 13.02 -11.11 -13.35
C ALA A 371 13.75 -12.30 -13.99
N LYS A 372 13.01 -13.29 -14.52
CA LYS A 372 13.59 -14.40 -15.28
C LYS A 372 14.31 -13.93 -16.54
N GLN A 373 13.76 -12.95 -17.26
CA GLN A 373 14.45 -12.35 -18.41
C GLN A 373 15.74 -11.65 -17.99
N MET A 374 15.72 -10.93 -16.87
CA MET A 374 16.92 -10.28 -16.32
C MET A 374 17.96 -11.29 -15.83
N ARG A 375 17.53 -12.47 -15.34
CA ARG A 375 18.44 -13.56 -14.97
C ARG A 375 19.25 -14.06 -16.17
N GLU A 376 18.60 -14.22 -17.32
CA GLU A 376 19.27 -14.62 -18.57
C GLU A 376 20.32 -13.57 -18.99
N LEU A 377 19.98 -12.28 -18.88
CA LEU A 377 20.94 -11.21 -19.15
C LEU A 377 22.12 -11.20 -18.18
N ALA A 378 21.88 -11.47 -16.89
CA ALA A 378 22.94 -11.58 -15.88
C ALA A 378 23.86 -12.79 -16.14
N ALA A 379 23.31 -13.90 -16.61
CA ALA A 379 24.04 -15.12 -16.93
C ALA A 379 24.84 -15.01 -18.25
N HIS A 380 24.37 -14.18 -19.18
CA HIS A 380 24.99 -13.93 -20.48
C HIS A 380 25.24 -12.43 -20.71
N PRO A 381 26.17 -11.79 -19.98
CA PRO A 381 26.38 -10.34 -20.03
C PRO A 381 26.66 -9.76 -21.43
N GLU A 382 27.27 -10.55 -22.32
CA GLU A 382 27.53 -10.19 -23.71
C GLU A 382 26.25 -9.86 -24.51
N THR A 383 25.10 -10.37 -24.06
CA THR A 383 23.81 -10.11 -24.69
C THR A 383 23.22 -8.75 -24.30
N ILE A 384 23.66 -8.16 -23.19
CA ILE A 384 23.17 -6.85 -22.69
C ILE A 384 23.40 -5.75 -23.73
N LYS A 385 24.54 -5.79 -24.43
CA LYS A 385 24.86 -4.83 -25.51
C LYS A 385 23.86 -4.83 -26.66
N ARG A 386 23.13 -5.94 -26.86
CA ARG A 386 22.11 -6.08 -27.91
C ARG A 386 20.75 -5.52 -27.47
N VAL A 387 20.56 -5.27 -26.17
CA VAL A 387 19.33 -4.71 -25.63
C VAL A 387 19.30 -3.20 -25.90
N PRO A 388 18.33 -2.67 -26.68
CA PRO A 388 18.35 -1.27 -27.13
C PRO A 388 18.42 -0.23 -26.02
N PHE A 389 17.91 -0.56 -24.83
CA PHE A 389 17.93 0.37 -23.69
C PHE A 389 19.20 0.21 -22.84
N TYR A 390 19.64 -1.01 -22.53
CA TYR A 390 20.78 -1.23 -21.63
C TYR A 390 22.14 -1.12 -22.32
N GLY A 391 22.26 -1.56 -23.58
CA GLY A 391 23.53 -1.52 -24.33
C GLY A 391 24.11 -0.10 -24.41
N PRO A 392 23.35 0.89 -24.91
CA PRO A 392 23.83 2.27 -24.96
C PRO A 392 24.19 2.85 -23.59
N LEU A 393 23.43 2.52 -22.55
CA LEU A 393 23.70 2.99 -21.18
C LEU A 393 25.00 2.37 -20.62
N GLN A 394 25.28 1.10 -20.95
CA GLN A 394 26.53 0.44 -20.57
C GLN A 394 27.72 1.05 -21.30
N ASP A 395 27.59 1.38 -22.59
CA ASP A 395 28.65 2.05 -23.34
C ASP A 395 28.91 3.48 -22.81
N ILE A 396 27.85 4.24 -22.46
CA ILE A 396 27.97 5.55 -21.82
C ILE A 396 28.69 5.41 -20.47
N TYR A 397 28.28 4.46 -19.64
CA TYR A 397 28.88 4.23 -18.32
C TYR A 397 30.38 3.88 -18.42
N GLY A 398 30.74 3.02 -19.38
CA GLY A 398 32.14 2.66 -19.62
C GLY A 398 33.03 3.81 -20.12
N GLN A 399 32.43 4.89 -20.64
CA GLN A 399 33.13 6.10 -21.09
C GLN A 399 33.19 7.20 -20.03
N THR A 400 32.25 7.21 -19.08
CA THR A 400 32.26 8.15 -17.96
C THR A 400 33.27 7.71 -16.90
N VAL A 401 34.31 8.52 -16.67
CA VAL A 401 35.11 8.41 -15.44
C VAL A 401 34.16 8.65 -14.26
N ASP A 402 34.17 7.82 -13.22
CA ASP A 402 33.32 8.01 -12.02
C ASP A 402 33.69 9.35 -11.34
N VAL A 403 33.04 10.45 -11.73
CA VAL A 403 33.37 11.80 -11.21
C VAL A 403 32.64 12.11 -9.89
N ASN A 404 31.65 11.31 -9.48
CA ASN A 404 30.74 11.66 -8.38
C ASN A 404 30.64 10.60 -7.26
N PHE A 405 31.75 9.98 -6.88
CA PHE A 405 31.88 9.28 -5.60
C PHE A 405 33.12 9.77 -4.86
N PHE A 406 32.96 10.89 -4.16
CA PHE A 406 33.78 11.27 -3.01
C PHE A 406 32.87 11.68 -1.86
#